data_AF-A0A1J5AXJ2-F1
#
_entry.id   AF-A0A1J5AXJ2-F1
#
_cell.length_a   1.000
_cell.length_b   1.000
_cell.length_c   1.000
_cell.angle_alpha   90.00
_cell.angle_beta   90.00
_cell.angle_gamma   90.00
#
_symmetry.space_group_name_H-M   'P 1'
#
loop_
_entity.id
_entity.type
_entity.pdbx_description
1 polymer ?
#
loop_
_entity_poly.entity_id
_entity_poly.type
_entity_poly.pdbx_seq_one_letter_code
_entity_poly.pdbx_strand_id
1 'polypeptide(L)'
;MKKLDSKLLLVIIAILILSVSCSKEGLFIKGSVDYYADGSISKGKLIEDSIIEGYPVISWIHFYENGKLKQFDLSENFSISNLEFPKGSTIFLNSEGIMVQAYLSKDLEIQGYKCPGGNLKEAVGFYPSGKLRFFFPKTDVLIDGVPCKGGGLHGIWLYETAHLEKAYLSENYKKDGRIFKEGDEIRFDDKK
;
A
#
# COMPACT_ATOMS: atom_id res chain seq x y z
N MET A 1 30.79 28.83 28.98
CA MET A 1 30.33 27.73 28.08
C MET A 1 28.82 27.56 28.25
N LYS A 2 28.01 27.89 27.24
CA LYS A 2 26.55 27.70 27.29
C LYS A 2 26.23 26.23 27.02
N LYS A 3 25.49 25.58 27.94
CA LYS A 3 24.94 24.23 27.74
C LYS A 3 24.03 24.26 26.52
N LEU A 4 24.33 23.42 25.53
CA LEU A 4 23.44 23.20 24.40
C LEU A 4 22.18 22.51 24.91
N ASP A 5 21.01 23.02 24.56
CA ASP A 5 19.72 22.46 24.93
C ASP A 5 19.59 21.02 24.38
N SER A 6 19.19 20.09 25.24
CA SER A 6 18.94 18.67 24.92
C SER A 6 18.00 18.49 23.73
N LYS A 7 17.01 19.37 23.57
CA LYS A 7 16.11 19.36 22.40
C LYS A 7 16.80 19.81 21.12
N LEU A 8 17.74 20.76 21.21
CA LEU A 8 18.54 21.20 20.07
C LEU A 8 19.55 20.12 19.64
N LEU A 9 20.07 19.34 20.59
CA LEU A 9 20.95 18.20 20.31
C LEU A 9 20.21 17.07 19.55
N LEU A 10 18.96 16.77 19.93
CA LEU A 10 18.11 15.78 19.25
C LEU A 10 17.74 16.19 17.82
N VAL A 11 17.46 17.48 17.59
CA VAL A 11 17.16 18.00 16.25
C VAL A 11 18.41 17.98 15.35
N ILE A 12 19.59 18.27 15.90
CA ILE A 12 20.86 18.19 15.15
C ILE A 12 21.20 16.74 14.78
N ILE A 13 20.92 15.76 15.65
CA ILE A 13 21.09 14.33 15.33
C ILE A 13 20.11 13.89 14.23
N ALA A 14 18.85 14.33 14.29
CA ALA A 14 17.87 14.03 13.23
C ALA A 14 18.24 14.66 11.88
N ILE A 15 18.84 15.85 11.87
CA ILE A 15 19.30 16.54 10.65
C ILE A 15 20.60 15.93 10.12
N LEU A 16 21.51 15.45 10.97
CA LEU A 16 22.73 14.78 10.52
C LEU A 16 22.44 13.39 9.91
N ILE A 17 21.39 12.69 10.36
CA ILE A 17 20.95 11.42 9.77
C ILE A 17 20.45 11.59 8.31
N LEU A 18 20.04 12.80 7.91
CA LEU A 18 19.65 13.10 6.52
C LEU A 18 20.83 13.30 5.55
N SER A 19 22.08 13.34 6.02
CA SER A 19 23.25 13.63 5.17
C SER A 19 24.39 12.60 5.25
N VAL A 20 24.27 11.60 6.12
CA VAL A 20 25.20 10.47 6.13
C VAL A 20 24.56 9.37 5.30
N SER A 21 25.26 8.92 4.26
CA SER A 21 25.16 7.54 3.76
C SER A 21 25.47 6.61 4.95
N CYS A 22 24.53 6.50 5.88
CA CYS A 22 24.61 5.64 7.04
C CYS A 22 24.61 4.25 6.43
N SER A 23 25.75 3.57 6.50
CA SER A 23 25.87 2.22 5.97
C SER A 23 24.77 1.41 6.65
N LYS A 24 23.77 0.99 5.86
CA LYS A 24 22.60 0.25 6.36
C LYS A 24 22.99 -1.12 6.96
N GLU A 25 24.28 -1.47 6.94
CA GLU A 25 24.87 -2.73 7.41
C GLU A 25 24.63 -3.01 8.91
N GLY A 26 24.43 -1.97 9.74
CA GLY A 26 24.08 -2.13 11.16
C GLY A 26 22.59 -2.35 11.44
N LEU A 27 21.73 -2.22 10.43
CA LEU A 27 20.28 -2.22 10.59
C LEU A 27 19.67 -3.64 10.49
N PHE A 28 20.39 -4.56 9.85
CA PHE A 28 19.87 -5.87 9.48
C PHE A 28 20.46 -7.00 10.31
N ILE A 29 19.66 -8.04 10.52
CA ILE A 29 20.11 -9.30 11.06
C ILE A 29 21.22 -9.84 10.15
N LYS A 30 22.36 -10.20 10.76
CA LYS A 30 23.51 -10.75 10.05
C LYS A 30 23.08 -11.94 9.18
N GLY A 31 23.43 -11.89 7.89
CA GLY A 31 23.09 -12.94 6.92
C GLY A 31 21.66 -12.89 6.37
N SER A 32 20.87 -11.86 6.70
CA SER A 32 19.52 -11.67 6.12
C SER A 32 19.49 -10.76 4.90
N VAL A 33 20.61 -10.14 4.55
CA VAL A 33 20.69 -9.12 3.50
C VAL A 33 20.97 -9.78 2.16
N ASP A 34 20.05 -9.56 1.22
CA ASP A 34 20.26 -9.88 -0.20
C ASP A 34 20.60 -8.59 -0.95
N TYR A 35 21.37 -8.74 -2.02
CA TYR A 35 21.88 -7.62 -2.82
C TYR A 35 21.46 -7.76 -4.29
N TYR A 36 21.38 -6.63 -4.97
CA TYR A 36 21.36 -6.56 -6.41
C TYR A 36 22.78 -6.78 -6.99
N ALA A 37 22.86 -6.91 -8.32
CA ALA A 37 24.13 -7.16 -9.01
C ALA A 37 25.13 -6.01 -8.88
N ASP A 38 24.66 -4.78 -8.69
CA ASP A 38 25.47 -3.58 -8.47
C ASP A 38 25.97 -3.44 -7.01
N GLY A 39 25.61 -4.39 -6.14
CA GLY A 39 25.96 -4.38 -4.72
C GLY A 39 25.02 -3.55 -3.83
N SER A 40 23.98 -2.92 -4.40
CA SER A 40 22.94 -2.26 -3.60
C SER A 40 22.06 -3.30 -2.88
N ILE A 41 21.52 -2.95 -1.71
CA ILE A 41 20.70 -3.86 -0.91
C ILE A 41 19.33 -4.03 -1.58
N SER A 42 18.90 -5.27 -1.83
CA SER A 42 17.58 -5.58 -2.39
C SER A 42 16.53 -5.86 -1.31
N LYS A 43 16.92 -6.55 -0.23
CA LYS A 43 16.09 -6.74 0.96
C LYS A 43 16.93 -7.12 2.17
N GLY A 44 16.37 -6.96 3.36
CA GLY A 44 16.97 -7.41 4.61
C GLY A 44 15.93 -7.53 5.71
N LYS A 45 16.24 -8.29 6.77
CA LYS A 45 15.40 -8.37 7.96
C LYS A 45 15.96 -7.46 9.04
N LEU A 46 15.14 -6.52 9.52
CA LEU A 46 15.54 -5.57 10.56
C LEU A 46 15.84 -6.30 11.89
N ILE A 47 16.79 -5.76 12.65
CA ILE A 47 17.09 -6.20 14.03
C ILE A 47 15.95 -5.83 14.98
N GLU A 48 15.42 -4.61 14.81
CA GLU A 48 14.33 -4.04 15.60
C GLU A 48 13.46 -3.12 14.74
N ASP A 49 12.25 -2.83 15.21
CA ASP A 49 11.34 -1.88 14.57
C ASP A 49 12.03 -0.52 14.43
N SER A 50 11.91 0.11 13.26
CA SER A 50 12.68 1.30 12.90
C SER A 50 11.87 2.29 12.08
N ILE A 51 12.27 3.56 12.07
CA ILE A 51 11.73 4.56 11.13
C ILE A 51 12.63 4.64 9.90
N ILE A 52 12.10 4.35 8.71
CA ILE A 52 12.84 4.36 7.44
C ILE A 52 12.07 5.19 6.42
N GLU A 53 12.70 6.23 5.87
CA GLU A 53 12.05 7.21 4.97
C GLU A 53 10.75 7.80 5.55
N GLY A 54 10.67 7.91 6.89
CA GLY A 54 9.50 8.43 7.60
C GLY A 54 8.42 7.39 7.93
N TYR A 55 8.58 6.13 7.51
CA TYR A 55 7.63 5.05 7.79
C TYR A 55 8.06 4.22 9.00
N PRO A 56 7.12 3.80 9.88
CA PRO A 56 7.40 2.85 10.94
C PRO A 56 7.39 1.41 10.39
N VAL A 57 8.56 0.79 10.34
CA VAL A 57 8.80 -0.49 9.66
C VAL A 57 9.21 -1.59 10.65
N ILE A 58 8.75 -2.81 10.40
CA ILE A 58 9.15 -4.04 11.10
C ILE A 58 9.59 -5.13 10.12
N SER A 59 10.43 -6.05 10.59
CA SER A 59 10.73 -7.33 9.92
C SER A 59 11.44 -7.16 8.57
N TRP A 60 10.96 -7.83 7.52
CA TRP A 60 11.54 -7.80 6.18
C TRP A 60 11.18 -6.51 5.47
N ILE A 61 12.19 -5.87 4.90
CA ILE A 61 12.07 -4.68 4.08
C ILE A 61 12.73 -4.93 2.74
N HIS A 62 12.14 -4.42 1.68
CA HIS A 62 12.63 -4.51 0.32
C HIS A 62 12.88 -3.13 -0.23
N PHE A 63 13.91 -3.00 -1.07
CA PHE A 63 14.28 -1.77 -1.74
C PHE A 63 14.26 -1.95 -3.26
N TYR A 64 14.21 -0.84 -3.97
CA TYR A 64 14.60 -0.75 -5.37
C TYR A 64 16.13 -0.62 -5.50
N GLU A 65 16.68 -0.86 -6.69
CA GLU A 65 18.12 -0.70 -6.99
C GLU A 65 18.63 0.72 -6.68
N ASN A 66 17.78 1.74 -6.83
CA ASN A 66 18.09 3.13 -6.45
C ASN A 66 18.12 3.37 -4.93
N GLY A 67 17.97 2.32 -4.12
CA GLY A 67 18.00 2.36 -2.66
C GLY A 67 16.71 2.82 -1.99
N LYS A 68 15.67 3.16 -2.76
CA LYS A 68 14.35 3.57 -2.26
C LYS A 68 13.55 2.42 -1.73
N LEU A 69 12.78 2.69 -0.67
CA LEU A 69 11.86 1.73 -0.08
C LEU A 69 10.83 1.22 -1.12
N LYS A 70 10.70 -0.10 -1.23
CA LYS A 70 9.79 -0.77 -2.17
C LYS A 70 8.62 -1.45 -1.45
N GLN A 71 8.92 -2.19 -0.39
CA GLN A 71 7.92 -2.96 0.34
C GLN A 71 8.32 -3.12 1.80
N PHE A 72 7.37 -3.00 2.71
CA PHE A 72 7.59 -3.14 4.14
C PHE A 72 6.29 -3.43 4.89
N ASP A 73 6.40 -4.00 6.09
CA ASP A 73 5.28 -4.13 7.03
C ASP A 73 5.31 -2.99 8.06
N LEU A 74 4.13 -2.46 8.41
CA LEU A 74 3.99 -1.41 9.40
C LEU A 74 4.19 -1.93 10.83
N SER A 75 5.07 -1.30 11.62
CA SER A 75 5.28 -1.67 13.04
C SER A 75 4.20 -1.12 13.99
N GLU A 76 3.42 -0.13 13.56
CA GLU A 76 2.30 0.47 14.27
C GLU A 76 1.22 0.96 13.30
N ASN A 77 0.09 1.46 13.81
CA ASN A 77 -0.87 2.14 12.94
C ASN A 77 -0.21 3.38 12.35
N PHE A 78 -0.40 3.64 11.06
CA PHE A 78 0.26 4.77 10.41
C PHE A 78 -0.60 5.39 9.32
N SER A 79 -0.56 6.72 9.22
CA SER A 79 -1.32 7.45 8.20
C SER A 79 -0.51 7.64 6.93
N ILE A 80 -1.05 7.20 5.79
CA ILE A 80 -0.48 7.42 4.46
C ILE A 80 -1.59 8.04 3.60
N SER A 81 -1.33 9.22 3.01
CA SER A 81 -2.31 9.95 2.19
C SER A 81 -3.68 10.15 2.86
N ASN A 82 -3.67 10.49 4.16
CA ASN A 82 -4.86 10.66 5.01
C ASN A 82 -5.69 9.38 5.27
N LEU A 83 -5.16 8.19 4.97
CA LEU A 83 -5.73 6.91 5.35
C LEU A 83 -4.91 6.28 6.48
N GLU A 84 -5.56 5.89 7.57
CA GLU A 84 -4.91 5.20 8.68
C GLU A 84 -4.82 3.69 8.38
N PHE A 85 -3.62 3.21 8.10
CA PHE A 85 -3.35 1.80 7.88
C PHE A 85 -3.07 1.10 9.21
N PRO A 86 -3.66 -0.08 9.44
CA PRO A 86 -3.45 -0.80 10.69
C PRO A 86 -2.04 -1.42 10.73
N LYS A 87 -1.47 -1.49 11.94
CA LYS A 87 -0.24 -2.23 12.24
C LYS A 87 -0.22 -3.60 11.54
N GLY A 88 0.92 -3.96 10.99
CA GLY A 88 1.15 -5.23 10.30
C GLY A 88 0.63 -5.26 8.86
N SER A 89 0.07 -4.17 8.34
CA SER A 89 -0.23 -4.07 6.91
C SER A 89 1.08 -3.98 6.12
N THR A 90 1.15 -4.68 4.99
CA THR A 90 2.28 -4.57 4.05
C THR A 90 2.00 -3.44 3.08
N ILE A 91 2.89 -2.47 2.99
CA ILE A 91 2.81 -1.34 2.07
C ILE A 91 3.75 -1.57 0.89
N PHE A 92 3.30 -1.22 -0.31
CA PHE A 92 4.08 -1.26 -1.55
C PHE A 92 4.17 0.14 -2.13
N LEU A 93 5.40 0.61 -2.33
CA LEU A 93 5.70 1.88 -2.96
C LEU A 93 6.22 1.64 -4.38
N ASN A 94 6.03 2.60 -5.28
CA ASN A 94 6.76 2.67 -6.54
C ASN A 94 8.20 3.21 -6.32
N SER A 95 9.00 3.27 -7.38
CA SER A 95 10.39 3.76 -7.32
C SER A 95 10.55 5.25 -6.95
N GLU A 96 9.44 6.01 -6.96
CA GLU A 96 9.36 7.42 -6.56
C GLU A 96 8.91 7.58 -5.10
N GLY A 97 8.62 6.48 -4.39
CA GLY A 97 8.15 6.49 -3.01
C GLY A 97 6.64 6.68 -2.85
N ILE A 98 5.87 6.60 -3.94
CA ILE A 98 4.42 6.75 -3.92
C ILE A 98 3.77 5.39 -3.63
N MET A 99 2.85 5.34 -2.67
CA MET A 99 2.09 4.13 -2.37
C MET A 99 1.19 3.75 -3.55
N VAL A 100 1.34 2.51 -4.01
CA VAL A 100 0.55 1.97 -5.13
C VAL A 100 -0.34 0.81 -4.71
N GLN A 101 -0.03 0.16 -3.59
CA GLN A 101 -0.75 -1.03 -3.14
C GLN A 101 -0.51 -1.29 -1.64
N ALA A 102 -1.44 -1.98 -1.00
CA ALA A 102 -1.29 -2.50 0.35
C ALA A 102 -1.92 -3.90 0.49
N TYR A 103 -1.34 -4.72 1.37
CA TYR A 103 -2.03 -5.86 1.99
C TYR A 103 -2.43 -5.45 3.40
N LEU A 104 -3.74 -5.40 3.67
CA LEU A 104 -4.25 -4.95 4.95
C LEU A 104 -4.17 -6.06 5.99
N SER A 105 -3.74 -5.74 7.22
CA SER A 105 -3.72 -6.71 8.32
C SER A 105 -5.10 -7.04 8.88
N LYS A 106 -6.08 -6.16 8.67
CA LYS A 106 -7.50 -6.34 8.98
C LYS A 106 -8.36 -5.55 7.99
N ASP A 107 -9.65 -5.87 7.91
CA ASP A 107 -10.59 -5.12 7.09
C ASP A 107 -10.51 -3.61 7.40
N LEU A 108 -10.50 -2.79 6.35
CA LEU A 108 -10.45 -1.33 6.42
C LEU A 108 -11.51 -0.74 5.49
N GLU A 109 -12.21 0.29 5.95
CA GLU A 109 -13.11 1.04 5.08
C GLU A 109 -12.33 2.15 4.39
N ILE A 110 -12.40 2.21 3.06
CA ILE A 110 -11.69 3.18 2.23
C ILE A 110 -12.70 3.78 1.26
N GLN A 111 -12.96 5.09 1.37
CA GLN A 111 -13.93 5.80 0.53
C GLN A 111 -15.34 5.16 0.53
N GLY A 112 -15.76 4.62 1.68
CA GLY A 112 -17.06 3.93 1.82
C GLY A 112 -17.06 2.47 1.37
N TYR A 113 -15.95 1.95 0.85
CA TYR A 113 -15.82 0.55 0.45
C TYR A 113 -15.10 -0.27 1.52
N LYS A 114 -15.72 -1.39 1.92
CA LYS A 114 -15.09 -2.35 2.84
C LYS A 114 -14.03 -3.16 2.08
N CYS A 115 -12.77 -2.81 2.31
CA CYS A 115 -11.62 -3.50 1.74
C CYS A 115 -11.16 -4.59 2.71
N PRO A 116 -11.20 -5.88 2.31
CA PRO A 116 -10.80 -6.96 3.20
C PRO A 116 -9.31 -6.95 3.53
N GLY A 117 -9.00 -7.39 4.74
CA GLY A 117 -7.64 -7.67 5.17
C GLY A 117 -7.52 -9.01 5.88
N GLY A 118 -6.34 -9.28 6.41
CA GLY A 118 -6.00 -10.49 7.15
C GLY A 118 -5.11 -11.45 6.33
N ASN A 119 -5.24 -12.74 6.61
CA ASN A 119 -4.25 -13.74 6.18
C ASN A 119 -4.23 -14.03 4.67
N LEU A 120 -5.29 -13.66 3.93
CA LEU A 120 -5.40 -13.94 2.51
C LEU A 120 -4.53 -13.03 1.63
N LYS A 121 -3.98 -11.93 2.20
CA LYS A 121 -3.16 -10.94 1.48
C LYS A 121 -3.81 -10.48 0.17
N GLU A 122 -5.13 -10.25 0.22
CA GLU A 122 -5.84 -9.61 -0.88
C GLU A 122 -5.37 -8.17 -0.99
N ALA A 123 -5.06 -7.75 -2.21
CA ALA A 123 -4.47 -6.45 -2.43
C ALA A 123 -5.52 -5.35 -2.57
N VAL A 124 -5.18 -4.19 -2.02
CA VAL A 124 -5.86 -2.93 -2.27
C VAL A 124 -4.91 -2.05 -3.07
N GLY A 125 -5.35 -1.57 -4.22
CA GLY A 125 -4.56 -0.70 -5.09
C GLY A 125 -4.95 0.77 -4.96
N PHE A 126 -3.99 1.66 -5.17
CA PHE A 126 -4.17 3.10 -5.06
C PHE A 126 -3.68 3.85 -6.30
N TYR A 127 -4.32 4.98 -6.59
CA TYR A 127 -3.77 6.01 -7.46
C TYR A 127 -2.72 6.85 -6.72
N PRO A 128 -1.84 7.59 -7.43
CA PRO A 128 -0.86 8.47 -6.81
C PRO A 128 -1.45 9.52 -5.85
N SER A 129 -2.70 9.93 -6.05
CA SER A 129 -3.44 10.81 -5.13
C SER A 129 -3.80 10.18 -3.79
N GLY A 130 -3.60 8.86 -3.63
CA GLY A 130 -4.04 8.08 -2.48
C GLY A 130 -5.47 7.56 -2.60
N LYS A 131 -6.17 7.85 -3.70
CA LYS A 131 -7.52 7.32 -3.93
C LYS A 131 -7.52 5.84 -4.29
N LEU A 132 -8.57 5.14 -3.89
CA LEU A 132 -8.77 3.73 -4.16
C LEU A 132 -8.86 3.47 -5.67
N ARG A 133 -8.04 2.53 -6.16
CA ARG A 133 -8.00 2.10 -7.57
C ARG A 133 -8.63 0.73 -7.76
N PHE A 134 -8.34 -0.22 -6.87
CA PHE A 134 -8.98 -1.52 -6.92
C PHE A 134 -9.01 -2.20 -5.55
N PHE A 135 -9.95 -3.11 -5.37
CA PHE A 135 -10.09 -3.94 -4.18
C PHE A 135 -10.87 -5.22 -4.52
N PHE A 136 -10.85 -6.20 -3.62
CA PHE A 136 -11.54 -7.48 -3.76
C PHE A 136 -12.54 -7.61 -2.61
N PRO A 137 -13.82 -7.24 -2.77
CA PRO A 137 -14.78 -7.34 -1.67
C PRO A 137 -15.09 -8.81 -1.36
N LYS A 138 -15.36 -9.14 -0.08
CA LYS A 138 -15.74 -10.51 0.34
C LYS A 138 -17.11 -10.94 -0.18
N THR A 139 -18.01 -9.99 -0.39
CA THR A 139 -19.38 -10.20 -0.83
C THR A 139 -19.69 -9.30 -2.00
N ASP A 140 -20.77 -9.60 -2.71
CA ASP A 140 -21.25 -8.74 -3.80
C ASP A 140 -21.54 -7.32 -3.29
N VAL A 141 -21.29 -6.33 -4.13
CA VAL A 141 -21.47 -4.90 -3.81
C VAL A 141 -22.11 -4.18 -5.00
N LEU A 142 -22.94 -3.18 -4.71
CA LEU A 142 -23.54 -2.32 -5.73
C LEU A 142 -22.70 -1.05 -5.87
N ILE A 143 -22.19 -0.78 -7.07
CA ILE A 143 -21.39 0.43 -7.36
C ILE A 143 -21.97 1.09 -8.60
N ASP A 144 -22.33 2.37 -8.51
CA ASP A 144 -23.00 3.11 -9.60
C ASP A 144 -24.24 2.39 -10.16
N GLY A 145 -24.95 1.62 -9.31
CA GLY A 145 -26.09 0.81 -9.71
C GLY A 145 -25.75 -0.49 -10.46
N VAL A 146 -24.48 -0.90 -10.49
CA VAL A 146 -23.99 -2.12 -11.13
C VAL A 146 -23.75 -3.20 -10.06
N PRO A 147 -24.37 -4.39 -10.18
CA PRO A 147 -24.20 -5.47 -9.22
C PRO A 147 -22.86 -6.18 -9.45
N CYS A 148 -21.86 -5.83 -8.64
CA CYS A 148 -20.50 -6.31 -8.76
C CYS A 148 -20.29 -7.55 -7.89
N LYS A 149 -19.68 -8.58 -8.47
CA LYS A 149 -19.36 -9.85 -7.83
C LYS A 149 -18.20 -9.70 -6.85
N GLY A 150 -18.39 -10.21 -5.65
CA GLY A 150 -17.34 -10.35 -4.65
C GLY A 150 -16.56 -11.66 -4.74
N GLY A 151 -15.46 -11.72 -4.00
CA GLY A 151 -14.57 -12.87 -3.87
C GLY A 151 -13.13 -12.52 -4.26
N GLY A 152 -12.16 -13.25 -3.70
CA GLY A 152 -10.72 -13.00 -3.93
C GLY A 152 -10.23 -13.16 -5.38
N LEU A 153 -11.08 -13.68 -6.29
CA LEU A 153 -10.81 -13.77 -7.72
C LEU A 153 -11.52 -12.69 -8.55
N HIS A 154 -12.38 -11.89 -7.92
CA HIS A 154 -13.25 -10.92 -8.57
C HIS A 154 -12.93 -9.51 -8.05
N GLY A 155 -11.87 -8.93 -8.60
CA GLY A 155 -11.50 -7.56 -8.30
C GLY A 155 -12.53 -6.57 -8.85
N ILE A 156 -12.64 -5.43 -8.18
CA ILE A 156 -13.35 -4.24 -8.66
C ILE A 156 -12.31 -3.17 -8.89
N TRP A 157 -12.31 -2.57 -10.08
CA TRP A 157 -11.48 -1.44 -10.44
C TRP A 157 -12.35 -0.19 -10.54
N LEU A 158 -11.85 0.90 -9.97
CA LEU A 158 -12.48 2.20 -9.94
C LEU A 158 -11.58 3.19 -10.65
N TYR A 159 -12.20 4.15 -11.34
CA TYR A 159 -11.54 5.37 -11.73
C TYR A 159 -11.14 6.21 -10.52
N GLU A 160 -10.24 7.16 -10.72
CA GLU A 160 -9.83 8.09 -9.68
C GLU A 160 -10.99 9.03 -9.23
N THR A 161 -12.05 9.12 -10.04
CA THR A 161 -13.33 9.75 -9.72
C THR A 161 -14.21 8.92 -8.78
N ALA A 162 -13.76 7.72 -8.40
CA ALA A 162 -14.47 6.69 -7.63
C ALA A 162 -15.62 5.99 -8.38
N HIS A 163 -15.81 6.29 -9.66
CA HIS A 163 -16.76 5.56 -10.51
C HIS A 163 -16.22 4.20 -10.93
N LEU A 164 -17.13 3.25 -11.16
CA LEU A 164 -16.78 1.91 -11.59
C LEU A 164 -16.06 1.93 -12.95
N GLU A 165 -14.83 1.43 -13.00
CA GLU A 165 -14.09 1.19 -14.25
C GLU A 165 -14.43 -0.22 -14.76
N LYS A 166 -14.31 -1.22 -13.89
CA LYS A 166 -14.41 -2.63 -14.29
C LYS A 166 -14.76 -3.55 -13.14
N ALA A 167 -15.66 -4.50 -13.36
CA ALA A 167 -15.99 -5.57 -12.42
C ALA A 167 -16.59 -6.79 -13.14
N TYR A 168 -16.66 -7.92 -12.43
CA TYR A 168 -17.51 -9.05 -12.82
C TYR A 168 -18.92 -8.87 -12.28
N LEU A 169 -19.94 -9.29 -13.02
CA LEU A 169 -21.33 -9.16 -12.59
C LEU A 169 -21.75 -10.29 -11.64
N SER A 170 -22.46 -9.97 -10.55
CA SER A 170 -23.06 -10.97 -9.65
C SER A 170 -24.44 -11.44 -10.08
N GLU A 171 -25.10 -10.72 -11.00
CA GLU A 171 -26.38 -11.09 -11.58
C GLU A 171 -26.51 -10.51 -13.01
N ASN A 172 -27.56 -10.90 -13.73
CA ASN A 172 -27.83 -10.32 -15.04
C ASN A 172 -28.07 -8.80 -14.91
N TYR A 173 -27.37 -8.02 -15.74
CA TYR A 173 -27.42 -6.56 -15.68
C TYR A 173 -27.86 -5.97 -17.02
N LYS A 174 -28.76 -4.99 -17.00
CA LYS A 174 -29.25 -4.31 -18.19
C LYS A 174 -28.71 -2.89 -18.27
N LYS A 175 -28.06 -2.55 -19.38
CA LYS A 175 -27.54 -1.21 -19.67
C LYS A 175 -27.74 -0.88 -21.14
N ASP A 176 -28.28 0.31 -21.42
CA ASP A 176 -28.50 0.83 -22.78
C ASP A 176 -29.24 -0.16 -23.71
N GLY A 177 -30.23 -0.87 -23.16
CA GLY A 177 -31.02 -1.87 -23.90
C GLY A 177 -30.35 -3.23 -24.07
N ARG A 178 -29.07 -3.38 -23.74
CA ARG A 178 -28.32 -4.65 -23.77
C ARG A 178 -28.39 -5.35 -22.42
N ILE A 179 -28.49 -6.68 -22.44
CA ILE A 179 -28.40 -7.55 -21.26
C ILE A 179 -27.01 -8.19 -21.23
N PHE A 180 -26.35 -8.07 -20.09
CA PHE A 180 -25.10 -8.75 -19.73
C PHE A 180 -25.44 -9.87 -18.75
N LYS A 181 -24.77 -11.01 -18.87
CA LYS A 181 -25.04 -12.18 -18.03
C LYS A 181 -24.26 -12.09 -16.72
N GLU A 182 -24.77 -12.75 -15.69
CA GLU A 182 -23.98 -13.05 -14.49
C GLU A 182 -22.61 -13.63 -14.88
N GLY A 183 -21.55 -13.16 -14.23
CA GLY A 183 -20.18 -13.61 -14.46
C GLY A 183 -19.48 -12.95 -15.65
N ASP A 184 -20.18 -12.14 -16.46
CA ASP A 184 -19.53 -11.32 -17.48
C ASP A 184 -18.64 -10.25 -16.83
N GLU A 185 -17.44 -9.99 -17.39
CA GLU A 185 -16.66 -8.79 -17.07
C GLU A 185 -17.28 -7.60 -17.82
N ILE A 186 -17.66 -6.56 -17.09
CA ILE A 186 -18.12 -5.30 -17.67
C ILE A 186 -17.07 -4.22 -17.47
N ARG A 187 -16.93 -3.35 -18.47
CA ARG A 187 -16.05 -2.17 -18.44
C ARG A 187 -16.85 -0.93 -18.79
N PHE A 188 -16.49 0.17 -18.14
CA PHE A 188 -17.05 1.49 -18.36
C PHE A 188 -15.94 2.42 -18.81
N ASP A 189 -16.32 3.49 -19.50
CA ASP A 189 -15.42 4.63 -19.75
C ASP A 189 -15.57 5.64 -18.61
N ASP A 190 -14.51 6.38 -18.32
CA ASP A 190 -14.53 7.41 -17.27
C ASP A 190 -15.50 8.51 -17.70
N LYS A 191 -16.61 8.62 -16.98
CA LYS A 191 -17.60 9.68 -17.21
C LYS A 191 -17.02 10.96 -16.63
N LYS A 192 -16.54 11.84 -17.51
CA LYS A 192 -16.19 13.23 -17.17
C LYS A 192 -17.41 14.02 -16.70
#